data_AF-A0A3N5IGY7-F1
#
_entry.id   AF-A0A3N5IGY7-F1
#
_cell.length_a   1.000
_cell.length_b   1.000
_cell.length_c   1.000
_cell.angle_alpha   90.00
_cell.angle_beta   90.00
_cell.angle_gamma   90.00
#
_symmetry.space_group_name_H-M   'P 1'
#
loop_
_entity.id
_entity.type
_entity.pdbx_description
1 polymer ?
#
loop_
_entity_poly.entity_id
_entity_poly.type
_entity_poly.pdbx_seq_one_letter_code
_entity_poly.pdbx_strand_id
1 'polypeptide(L)'
;MSLERSLQRAGEQRKDGQDRVMEGLGFDRHTREFLEEKYGFRPEHLLFLLGRPLTEVVASFGYRISLDPDGRLKVLGRANEPGLPEA
;
A
#
# COMPACT_ATOMS: atom_id res chain seq x y z
N MET A 1 10.73 -9.38 -8.27
CA MET A 1 9.37 -9.39 -8.86
C MET A 1 8.90 -7.95 -8.90
N SER A 2 8.22 -7.48 -9.95
CA SER A 2 7.73 -6.09 -10.03
C SER A 2 6.47 -5.89 -9.17
N LEU A 3 6.25 -4.68 -8.67
CA LEU A 3 5.05 -4.31 -7.91
C LEU A 3 3.76 -4.65 -8.66
N GLU A 4 3.70 -4.37 -9.96
CA GLU A 4 2.58 -4.70 -10.83
C GLU A 4 2.23 -6.19 -10.82
N ARG A 5 3.24 -7.07 -10.92
CA ARG A 5 3.03 -8.53 -10.86
C ARG A 5 2.57 -8.98 -9.48
N SER A 6 3.10 -8.36 -8.42
CA SER A 6 2.66 -8.63 -7.05
C SER A 6 1.20 -8.21 -6.83
N LEU A 7 0.79 -7.05 -7.36
CA LEU A 7 -0.59 -6.56 -7.31
C LEU A 7 -1.55 -7.46 -8.09
N GLN A 8 -1.15 -7.90 -9.29
CA GLN A 8 -1.95 -8.85 -10.07
C GLN A 8 -2.22 -10.13 -9.27
N ARG A 9 -1.18 -10.73 -8.71
CA ARG A 9 -1.28 -11.96 -7.90
C ARG A 9 -2.06 -11.74 -6.60
N ALA A 10 -1.92 -10.57 -5.97
CA ALA A 10 -2.70 -10.20 -4.79
C ALA A 10 -4.19 -10.11 -5.10
N GLY A 11 -4.56 -9.55 -6.27
CA GLY A 11 -5.95 -9.53 -6.76
C GLY A 11 -6.51 -10.92 -7.04
N GLU A 12 -5.68 -11.86 -7.52
CA GLU A 12 -6.02 -13.29 -7.64
C GLU A 12 -6.09 -14.03 -6.28
N GLN A 13 -6.10 -13.30 -5.16
CA GLN A 13 -6.07 -13.83 -3.79
C GLN A 13 -4.90 -14.78 -3.51
N ARG A 14 -3.80 -14.66 -4.27
CA ARG A 14 -2.58 -15.46 -4.01
C ARG A 14 -1.82 -14.85 -2.85
N LYS A 15 -1.60 -15.64 -1.81
CA LYS A 15 -0.90 -15.24 -0.58
C LYS A 15 0.45 -14.58 -0.85
N ASP A 16 1.26 -15.15 -1.75
CA ASP A 16 2.61 -14.62 -2.01
C ASP A 16 2.62 -13.28 -2.77
N GLY A 17 1.54 -13.01 -3.54
CA GLY A 17 1.30 -11.69 -4.12
C GLY A 17 0.93 -10.68 -3.04
N GLN A 18 0.01 -11.05 -2.14
CA GLN A 18 -0.39 -10.22 -1.01
C GLN A 18 0.81 -9.90 -0.11
N ASP A 19 1.56 -10.91 0.34
CA ASP A 19 2.72 -10.75 1.21
C ASP A 19 3.74 -9.74 0.62
N ARG A 20 3.99 -9.77 -0.69
CA ARG A 20 4.91 -8.83 -1.34
C ARG A 20 4.37 -7.42 -1.47
N VAL A 21 3.09 -7.25 -1.81
CA VAL A 21 2.46 -5.91 -1.85
C VAL A 21 2.53 -5.31 -0.44
N MET A 22 2.24 -6.14 0.55
CA MET A 22 2.25 -5.80 1.97
C MET A 22 3.62 -5.36 2.47
N GLU A 23 4.66 -6.11 2.12
CA GLU A 23 6.05 -5.74 2.41
C GLU A 23 6.39 -4.38 1.81
N GLY A 24 6.04 -4.13 0.54
CA GLY A 24 6.31 -2.86 -0.13
C GLY A 24 5.56 -1.68 0.47
N LEU A 25 4.27 -1.85 0.78
CA LEU A 25 3.46 -0.80 1.40
C LEU A 25 3.92 -0.49 2.83
N GLY A 26 4.26 -1.53 3.60
CA GLY A 26 4.81 -1.37 4.95
C GLY A 26 6.15 -0.64 4.93
N PHE A 27 7.04 -0.99 3.99
CA PHE A 27 8.32 -0.31 3.82
C PHE A 27 8.16 1.19 3.49
N ASP A 28 7.30 1.53 2.51
CA ASP A 28 7.03 2.94 2.16
C ASP A 28 6.49 3.72 3.37
N ARG A 29 5.50 3.16 4.06
CA ARG A 29 4.90 3.77 5.25
C ARG A 29 5.93 4.00 6.35
N HIS A 30 6.66 2.97 6.76
CA HIS A 30 7.63 3.08 7.85
C HIS A 30 8.81 3.98 7.50
N THR A 31 9.22 4.02 6.23
CA THR A 31 10.25 4.95 5.77
C THR A 31 9.78 6.39 5.91
N ARG A 32 8.54 6.69 5.52
CA ARG A 32 7.95 8.02 5.69
C ARG A 32 7.83 8.39 7.17
N GLU A 33 7.25 7.51 7.99
CA GLU A 33 7.13 7.70 9.45
C GLU A 33 8.50 7.99 10.09
N PHE A 34 9.51 7.16 9.79
CA PHE A 34 10.87 7.36 10.29
C PHE A 34 11.46 8.71 9.86
N LEU A 35 11.22 9.14 8.62
CA LEU A 35 11.73 10.40 8.09
C LEU A 35 11.03 11.62 8.72
N GLU A 36 9.72 11.53 8.98
CA GLU A 36 8.98 12.57 9.71
C GLU A 36 9.46 12.65 11.16
N GLU A 37 9.51 11.53 11.87
CA GLU A 37 9.84 11.49 13.29
C GLU A 37 11.31 11.80 13.58
N LYS A 38 12.23 11.24 12.79
CA LYS A 38 13.67 11.34 13.07
C LYS A 38 14.30 12.62 12.51
N TYR A 39 13.80 13.10 11.38
CA TYR A 39 14.41 14.22 10.66
C TYR A 39 13.47 15.44 10.53
N GLY A 40 12.23 15.34 11.02
CA GLY A 40 11.29 16.46 10.97
C GLY A 40 10.87 16.83 9.56
N PHE A 41 10.94 15.88 8.61
CA PHE A 41 10.44 16.14 7.26
C PHE A 41 8.93 16.35 7.31
N ARG A 42 8.47 17.39 6.61
CA ARG A 42 7.04 17.65 6.43
C ARG A 42 6.50 16.77 5.29
N PRO A 43 5.21 16.42 5.28
CA PRO A 43 4.61 15.60 4.24
C PRO A 43 4.88 16.11 2.81
N GLU A 44 4.90 17.43 2.59
CA GLU A 44 5.21 18.03 1.30
C GLU A 44 6.65 17.76 0.81
N HIS A 45 7.61 17.66 1.73
CA HIS A 45 8.99 17.30 1.38
C HIS A 45 9.07 15.83 0.98
N LEU A 46 8.34 14.96 1.68
CA LEU A 46 8.30 13.54 1.37
C LEU A 46 7.56 13.27 0.06
N LEU A 47 6.52 14.04 -0.24
CA LEU A 47 5.87 14.02 -1.56
C LEU A 47 6.85 14.38 -2.68
N PHE A 48 7.70 15.39 -2.47
CA PHE A 48 8.71 15.76 -3.46
C PHE A 48 9.82 14.70 -3.61
N LEU A 49 10.32 14.15 -2.50
CA LEU A 49 11.46 13.21 -2.50
C LEU A 49 11.08 11.79 -2.90
N LEU A 50 9.93 11.31 -2.43
CA LEU A 50 9.50 9.91 -2.55
C LEU A 50 8.28 9.75 -3.46
N GLY A 51 7.67 10.85 -3.90
CA GLY A 51 6.40 10.83 -4.60
C GLY A 51 5.22 10.53 -3.67
N ARG A 52 4.09 10.19 -4.29
CA ARG A 52 2.85 9.82 -3.59
C ARG A 52 3.06 8.57 -2.73
N PRO A 53 2.41 8.46 -1.55
CA PRO A 53 2.40 7.23 -0.77
C PRO A 53 2.04 6.03 -1.62
N LEU A 54 2.71 4.90 -1.40
CA LEU A 54 2.52 3.72 -2.23
C LEU A 54 1.09 3.16 -2.07
N THR A 55 0.47 3.40 -0.92
CA THR A 55 -0.96 3.12 -0.68
C THR A 55 -1.87 3.87 -1.66
N GLU A 56 -1.60 5.15 -1.93
CA GLU A 56 -2.35 5.94 -2.92
C GLU A 56 -2.08 5.50 -4.35
N VAL A 57 -0.82 5.15 -4.66
CA VAL A 57 -0.43 4.65 -5.98
C VAL A 57 -1.17 3.35 -6.26
N VAL A 58 -1.17 2.40 -5.32
CA VAL A 58 -1.90 1.14 -5.47
C VAL A 58 -3.41 1.36 -5.59
N ALA A 59 -3.98 2.29 -4.81
CA ALA A 59 -5.38 2.67 -4.95
C ALA A 59 -5.72 3.20 -6.36
N SER A 60 -4.81 3.95 -6.99
CA SER A 60 -4.99 4.45 -8.37
C SER A 60 -5.04 3.35 -9.43
N PHE A 61 -4.49 2.17 -9.16
CA PHE A 61 -4.63 0.97 -10.01
C PHE A 61 -5.93 0.19 -9.75
N GLY A 62 -6.85 0.75 -8.96
CA GLY A 62 -8.14 0.15 -8.65
C GLY A 62 -8.06 -0.97 -7.63
N TYR A 63 -7.04 -1.01 -6.77
CA TYR A 63 -6.97 -1.97 -5.66
C TYR A 63 -7.45 -1.31 -4.36
N ARG A 64 -8.26 -2.03 -3.56
CA ARG A 64 -8.61 -1.58 -2.21
C ARG A 64 -7.61 -2.13 -1.21
N ILE A 65 -7.11 -1.24 -0.35
CA ILE A 65 -6.24 -1.58 0.77
C ILE A 65 -6.97 -1.20 2.06
N SER A 66 -7.05 -2.13 3.01
CA SER A 66 -7.46 -1.87 4.39
C SER A 66 -6.23 -1.68 5.26
N LEU A 67 -6.35 -0.88 6.31
CA LEU A 67 -5.42 -0.86 7.43
C LEU A 67 -6.17 -1.42 8.65
N ASP A 68 -5.78 -2.59 9.10
CA ASP A 68 -6.33 -3.20 10.30
C ASP A 68 -5.90 -2.38 11.55
N PRO A 69 -6.67 -2.43 12.65
CA PRO A 69 -6.36 -1.68 13.88
C PRO A 69 -5.00 -1.98 14.50
N ASP A 70 -4.42 -3.14 14.20
CA ASP A 70 -3.07 -3.55 14.63
C ASP A 70 -1.95 -2.98 13.74
N GLY A 71 -2.30 -2.12 12.78
CA GLY A 71 -1.37 -1.48 11.86
C GLY A 71 -1.01 -2.32 10.63
N ARG A 72 -1.61 -3.51 10.47
CA ARG A 72 -1.36 -4.35 9.29
C ARG A 72 -2.21 -3.89 8.11
N LEU A 73 -1.57 -3.66 6.97
CA LEU A 73 -2.31 -3.44 5.73
C LEU A 73 -2.91 -4.78 5.21
N LYS A 74 -3.91 -4.70 4.35
CA LYS A 74 -4.48 -5.85 3.64
C LYS A 74 -4.99 -5.43 2.27
N VAL A 75 -4.62 -6.15 1.22
CA VAL A 75 -5.25 -5.97 -0.11
C VAL A 75 -6.59 -6.71 -0.10
N LEU A 76 -7.69 -5.98 -0.26
CA LEU A 76 -9.04 -6.55 -0.23
C LEU A 76 -9.43 -7.16 -1.59
N GLY A 77 -8.93 -6.58 -2.70
CA GLY A 77 -9.29 -6.97 -4.06
C GLY A 77 -9.31 -5.74 -4.99
N ARG A 78 -9.83 -5.90 -6.21
CA ARG A 78 -10.03 -4.76 -7.12
C ARG A 78 -11.33 -4.04 -6.79
N ALA A 79 -11.31 -2.71 -6.67
CA ALA A 79 -12.43 -1.87 -6.25
C ALA A 79 -13.77 -2.07 -7.01
N ASN A 80 -13.72 -2.66 -8.21
CA ASN A 80 -14.87 -2.97 -9.06
C ASN A 80 -15.35 -4.43 -8.94
N GLU A 81 -14.75 -5.26 -8.08
CA GLU A 81 -15.16 -6.64 -7.85
C GLU A 81 -16.41 -6.70 -6.94
N PRO A 82 -17.47 -7.43 -7.35
CA PRO A 82 -18.66 -7.59 -6.52
C PRO A 82 -18.33 -8.36 -5.24
N GLY A 83 -18.80 -7.85 -4.09
CA GLY A 83 -18.64 -8.49 -2.78
C GLY A 83 -17.52 -7.96 -1.88
N LEU A 84 -16.82 -6.89 -2.28
CA LEU A 84 -15.88 -6.20 -1.40
C LEU A 84 -16.62 -5.48 -0.26
N PRO A 85 -16.20 -5.64 1.01
CA PRO A 85 -16.77 -4.90 2.12
C PRO A 85 -16.62 -3.38 1.88
N GLU A 86 -17.65 -2.62 2.25
CA GLU A 86 -17.57 -1.17 2.33
C GLU A 86 -16.59 -0.77 3.44
N ALA A 87 -15.84 0.30 3.20
CA ALA A 87 -14.75 0.77 4.04
C ALA A 87 -15.26 1.32 5.38
#